data_AF-A0A832L848-F1
#
_entry.id   AF-A0A832L848-F1
#
_cell.length_a   1.000
_cell.length_b   1.000
_cell.length_c   1.000
_cell.angle_alpha   90.00
_cell.angle_beta   90.00
_cell.angle_gamma   90.00
#
_symmetry.space_group_name_H-M   'P 1'
#
loop_
_entity.id
_entity.type
_entity.pdbx_description
1 polymer ?
#
loop_
_entity_poly.entity_id
_entity_poly.type
_entity_poly.pdbx_seq_one_letter_code
_entity_poly.pdbx_strand_id
1 'polypeptide(L)'
;MKNKICFYFVCLSLILVTTGCGKDNRFYNRLEGKWQLVKTHDLGNKEEYPTPENQTVREFTSRSTYIFYDAYGNMIWERECHVSRTTITLYGVDYDTKYPYRLHNDTLRIRHLGGFEFYDEYFVKLLK
;
A
#
# COMPACT_ATOMS: atom_id res chain seq x y z
N MET A 1 -33.42 -21.75 37.01
CA MET A 1 -32.18 -21.00 36.71
C MET A 1 -31.30 -21.61 35.60
N LYS A 2 -31.69 -22.69 34.88
CA LYS A 2 -30.84 -23.32 33.85
C LYS A 2 -30.98 -22.74 32.42
N ASN A 3 -32.10 -22.07 32.09
CA ASN A 3 -32.37 -21.60 30.72
C ASN A 3 -31.72 -20.25 30.36
N LYS A 4 -31.26 -19.46 31.34
CA LYS A 4 -30.66 -18.14 31.07
C LYS A 4 -29.21 -18.25 30.60
N ILE A 5 -28.48 -19.30 31.01
CA ILE A 5 -27.06 -19.50 30.73
C ILE A 5 -26.82 -19.83 29.24
N CYS A 6 -27.71 -20.64 28.63
CA CYS A 6 -27.64 -20.93 27.19
C CYS A 6 -27.82 -19.69 26.31
N PHE A 7 -28.69 -18.76 26.71
CA PHE A 7 -28.95 -17.54 25.93
C PHE A 7 -27.73 -16.62 25.87
N TYR A 8 -27.00 -16.47 26.99
CA TYR A 8 -25.77 -15.68 27.03
C TYR A 8 -24.67 -16.26 26.15
N PHE A 9 -24.50 -17.58 26.13
CA PHE A 9 -23.47 -18.23 25.31
C PHE A 9 -23.72 -18.09 23.80
N VAL A 10 -24.99 -18.19 23.38
CA VAL A 10 -25.37 -18.03 21.96
C VAL A 10 -25.19 -16.57 21.52
N CYS A 11 -25.59 -15.60 22.35
CA CYS A 11 -25.37 -14.18 22.04
C CYS A 11 -23.87 -13.81 22.00
N LEU A 12 -23.03 -14.36 22.88
CA LEU A 12 -21.58 -14.10 22.87
C LEU A 12 -20.93 -14.66 21.60
N SER A 13 -21.38 -15.83 21.13
CA SER A 13 -20.87 -16.44 19.90
C SER A 13 -21.28 -15.66 18.64
N LEU A 14 -22.47 -15.04 18.63
CA LEU A 14 -22.93 -14.22 17.51
C LEU A 14 -22.14 -12.90 17.38
N ILE A 15 -21.72 -12.30 18.49
CA ILE A 15 -20.92 -11.05 18.48
C ILE A 15 -19.51 -11.28 17.91
N LEU A 16 -18.95 -12.47 18.07
CA LEU A 16 -17.64 -12.81 17.51
C LEU A 16 -17.66 -12.98 15.98
N VAL A 17 -18.81 -13.31 15.39
CA VAL A 17 -18.95 -13.56 13.94
C VAL A 17 -19.22 -12.28 13.15
N THR A 18 -19.71 -11.20 13.77
CA THR A 18 -20.07 -9.94 13.07
C THR A 18 -18.92 -8.93 12.93
N THR A 19 -17.73 -9.21 13.45
CA THR A 19 -16.56 -8.31 13.30
C THR A 19 -15.79 -8.50 11.98
N GLY A 20 -16.23 -9.41 11.12
CA GLY A 20 -15.53 -9.80 9.88
C GLY A 20 -15.87 -9.01 8.62
N CYS A 21 -16.41 -7.80 8.71
CA CYS A 21 -16.65 -6.94 7.54
C CYS A 21 -16.10 -5.52 7.75
N GLY A 22 -14.87 -5.42 8.26
CA GLY A 22 -14.05 -4.22 8.09
C GLY A 22 -13.03 -4.50 7.00
N LYS A 23 -12.87 -3.61 6.02
CA LYS A 23 -11.66 -3.62 5.16
C LYS A 23 -10.46 -3.68 6.12
N ASP A 24 -9.59 -4.70 6.00
CA ASP A 24 -8.43 -4.87 6.89
C ASP A 24 -7.39 -3.77 6.60
N ASN A 25 -7.60 -2.60 7.21
CA ASN A 25 -6.78 -1.41 7.01
C ASN A 25 -5.43 -1.48 7.72
N ARG A 26 -5.12 -2.57 8.45
CA ARG A 26 -3.86 -2.68 9.22
C ARG A 26 -2.63 -2.60 8.33
N PHE A 27 -2.69 -3.16 7.11
CA PHE A 27 -1.59 -3.10 6.16
C PHE A 27 -1.47 -1.72 5.51
N TYR A 28 -2.61 -1.10 5.22
CA TYR A 28 -2.68 0.23 4.66
C TYR A 28 -2.08 1.28 5.61
N ASN A 29 -2.46 1.25 6.89
CA ASN A 29 -2.01 2.22 7.90
C ASN A 29 -0.48 2.27 8.04
N ARG A 30 0.24 1.19 7.69
CA ARG A 30 1.71 1.16 7.70
C ARG A 30 2.33 1.94 6.55
N LEU A 31 1.64 1.97 5.40
CA LEU A 31 2.06 2.72 4.22
C LEU A 31 1.57 4.17 4.24
N GLU A 32 0.62 4.53 5.11
CA GLU A 32 0.11 5.90 5.19
C GLU A 32 1.25 6.93 5.34
N GLY A 33 1.23 7.97 4.50
CA GLY A 33 2.24 9.03 4.43
C GLY A 33 2.91 9.16 3.06
N LYS A 34 3.90 10.05 3.00
CA LYS A 34 4.68 10.34 1.79
C LYS A 34 5.96 9.52 1.73
N TRP A 35 6.30 9.06 0.54
CA TRP A 35 7.42 8.17 0.25
C TRP A 35 8.21 8.73 -0.93
N GLN A 36 9.48 9.05 -0.72
CA GLN A 36 10.35 9.62 -1.74
C GLN A 36 11.17 8.54 -2.42
N LEU A 37 11.21 8.55 -3.75
CA LEU A 37 12.04 7.62 -4.53
C LEU A 37 13.52 7.88 -4.25
N VAL A 38 14.28 6.83 -3.99
CA VAL A 38 15.74 6.93 -3.72
C VAL A 38 16.58 6.00 -4.57
N LYS A 39 16.00 4.93 -5.13
CA LYS A 39 16.73 3.97 -5.96
C LYS A 39 15.78 3.17 -6.83
N THR A 40 16.21 2.86 -8.05
CA THR A 40 15.63 1.81 -8.89
C THR A 40 16.65 0.69 -9.11
N HIS A 41 16.17 -0.53 -9.25
CA HIS A 41 17.01 -1.71 -9.47
C HIS A 41 16.35 -2.62 -10.50
N ASP A 42 17.05 -2.90 -11.59
CA ASP A 42 16.57 -3.78 -12.67
C ASP A 42 17.20 -5.19 -12.63
N LEU A 43 16.77 -6.04 -13.56
CA LEU A 43 17.27 -7.41 -13.73
C LEU A 43 18.76 -7.49 -14.14
N GLY A 44 19.32 -6.43 -14.72
CA GLY A 44 20.73 -6.35 -15.08
C GLY A 44 21.67 -6.15 -13.89
N ASN A 45 21.12 -6.14 -12.67
CA ASN A 45 21.78 -5.65 -11.46
C ASN A 45 22.25 -4.19 -11.58
N LYS A 46 21.62 -3.40 -12.46
CA LYS A 46 21.92 -1.99 -12.57
C LYS A 46 21.13 -1.27 -11.48
N GLU A 47 21.86 -0.68 -10.54
CA GLU A 47 21.29 0.27 -9.59
C GLU A 47 21.34 1.67 -10.19
N GLU A 48 20.22 2.37 -10.12
CA GLU A 48 20.13 3.75 -10.57
C GLU A 48 19.52 4.63 -9.46
N TYR A 49 20.19 5.75 -9.20
CA TYR A 49 19.76 6.73 -8.21
C TYR A 49 19.10 7.89 -8.95
N PRO A 50 17.89 8.31 -8.56
CA PRO A 50 17.20 9.39 -9.25
C PRO A 50 18.01 10.69 -9.14
N THR A 51 18.11 11.41 -10.24
CA THR A 51 18.52 12.82 -10.22
C THR A 51 17.49 13.65 -9.44
N PRO A 52 17.83 14.87 -8.98
CA PRO A 52 16.87 15.74 -8.30
C PRO A 52 15.55 15.92 -9.07
N GLU A 53 15.62 16.01 -10.40
CA GLU A 53 14.45 16.19 -11.28
C GLU A 53 13.58 14.93 -11.39
N ASN A 54 14.14 13.75 -11.12
CA ASN A 54 13.46 12.46 -11.18
C ASN A 54 13.06 11.94 -9.79
N GLN A 55 13.27 12.72 -8.74
CA GLN A 55 13.04 12.33 -7.36
C GLN A 55 11.56 12.44 -6.96
N THR A 56 10.74 11.59 -7.56
CA THR A 56 9.29 11.58 -7.40
C THR A 56 8.84 11.13 -6.01
N VAL A 57 7.60 11.49 -5.65
CA VAL A 57 6.99 11.15 -4.35
C VAL A 57 5.69 10.37 -4.55
N ARG A 58 5.44 9.38 -3.70
CA ARG A 58 4.15 8.67 -3.59
C ARG A 58 3.51 8.99 -2.25
N GLU A 59 2.21 9.24 -2.23
CA GLU A 59 1.45 9.42 -0.99
C GLU A 59 0.34 8.38 -0.89
N PHE A 60 0.29 7.70 0.26
CA PHE A 60 -0.86 6.91 0.66
C PHE A 60 -1.64 7.72 1.70
N THR A 61 -2.81 8.23 1.32
CA THR A 61 -3.65 9.06 2.20
C THR A 61 -4.48 8.20 3.13
N SER A 62 -4.94 8.75 4.26
CA SER A 62 -5.85 8.06 5.20
C SER A 62 -7.19 7.61 4.57
N ARG A 63 -7.53 8.11 3.37
CA ARG A 63 -8.78 7.80 2.65
C ARG A 63 -8.63 6.67 1.63
N SER A 64 -7.57 5.86 1.71
CA SER A 64 -7.28 4.81 0.72
C SER A 64 -7.02 5.36 -0.69
N THR A 65 -6.45 6.57 -0.78
CA THR A 65 -6.05 7.18 -2.05
C THR A 65 -4.54 7.12 -2.19
N TYR A 66 -4.08 6.71 -3.36
CA TYR A 66 -2.69 6.79 -3.78
C TYR A 66 -2.50 8.01 -4.68
N ILE A 67 -1.51 8.84 -4.38
CA ILE A 67 -1.19 10.02 -5.18
C ILE A 67 0.26 9.95 -5.65
N PHE A 68 0.49 10.26 -6.92
CA PHE A 68 1.81 10.37 -7.53
C PHE A 68 2.16 11.84 -7.75
N TYR A 69 3.30 12.27 -7.21
CA TYR A 69 3.85 13.60 -7.38
C TYR A 69 5.17 13.55 -8.16
N ASP A 70 5.42 14.59 -8.95
CA ASP A 70 6.74 14.83 -9.52
C ASP A 70 7.74 15.31 -8.45
N ALA A 71 8.98 15.57 -8.86
CA ALA A 71 10.03 16.05 -7.97
C ALA A 71 9.81 17.46 -7.40
N TYR A 72 8.94 18.27 -8.04
CA TYR A 72 8.62 19.62 -7.62
C TYR A 72 7.38 19.67 -6.70
N GLY A 73 6.77 18.51 -6.42
CA GLY A 73 5.58 18.39 -5.60
C GLY A 73 4.27 18.65 -6.34
N ASN A 74 4.29 18.72 -7.67
CA ASN A 74 3.06 18.80 -8.45
C ASN A 74 2.40 17.42 -8.49
N MET A 75 1.09 17.39 -8.28
CA MET A 75 0.32 16.15 -8.43
C MET A 75 0.21 15.79 -9.91
N ILE A 76 0.63 14.58 -10.26
CA ILE A 76 0.58 14.06 -11.62
C ILE A 76 -0.69 13.22 -11.83
N TRP A 77 -1.02 12.35 -10.88
CA TRP A 77 -2.30 11.62 -10.87
C TRP A 77 -2.63 11.08 -9.47
N GLU A 78 -3.90 10.73 -9.29
CA GLU A 78 -4.43 10.07 -8.09
C GLU A 78 -5.30 8.86 -8.47
N ARG A 79 -5.33 7.85 -7.60
CA ARG A 79 -6.20 6.66 -7.74
C ARG A 79 -6.68 6.16 -6.38
N GLU A 80 -7.86 5.57 -6.34
CA GLU A 80 -8.23 4.71 -5.20
C GLU A 80 -7.29 3.51 -5.17
N CYS A 81 -6.93 3.07 -3.97
CA CYS A 81 -6.07 1.92 -3.79
C CYS A 81 -6.48 1.05 -2.61
N HIS A 82 -6.08 -0.21 -2.69
CA HIS A 82 -6.20 -1.17 -1.60
C HIS A 82 -4.83 -1.79 -1.33
N VAL A 83 -4.47 -1.93 -0.06
CA VAL A 83 -3.19 -2.51 0.35
C VAL A 83 -3.47 -3.77 1.16
N SER A 84 -3.04 -4.91 0.62
CA SER A 84 -3.01 -6.20 1.31
C SER A 84 -1.64 -6.42 1.96
N ARG A 85 -1.41 -7.60 2.55
CA ARG A 85 -0.11 -7.94 3.17
C ARG A 85 1.10 -7.81 2.23
N THR A 86 0.92 -8.08 0.94
CA THR A 86 2.02 -8.21 -0.03
C THR A 86 1.82 -7.42 -1.31
N THR A 87 0.62 -6.87 -1.52
CA THR A 87 0.22 -6.29 -2.80
C THR A 87 -0.49 -4.97 -2.59
N ILE A 88 -0.06 -3.95 -3.31
CA ILE A 88 -0.78 -2.69 -3.52
C ILE A 88 -1.60 -2.84 -4.79
N THR A 89 -2.90 -2.62 -4.72
CA THR A 89 -3.80 -2.58 -5.87
C THR A 89 -4.22 -1.13 -6.09
N LEU A 90 -3.97 -0.60 -7.28
CA LEU A 90 -4.49 0.69 -7.72
C LEU A 90 -5.68 0.43 -8.65
N TYR A 91 -6.84 0.96 -8.30
CA TYR A 91 -8.05 0.77 -9.11
C TYR A 91 -8.03 1.72 -10.31
N GLY A 92 -8.27 1.17 -11.50
CA GLY A 92 -8.34 1.91 -12.75
C GLY A 92 -9.72 1.84 -13.38
N VAL A 93 -9.97 2.68 -14.39
CA VAL A 93 -11.24 2.63 -15.15
C VAL A 93 -11.30 1.36 -16.01
N ASP A 94 -10.20 1.02 -16.69
CA ASP A 94 -10.14 -0.12 -17.60
C ASP A 94 -9.62 -1.40 -16.92
N TYR A 95 -8.60 -1.26 -16.06
CA TYR A 95 -8.00 -2.37 -15.33
C TYR A 95 -7.31 -1.91 -14.05
N ASP A 96 -7.30 -2.79 -13.07
CA ASP A 96 -6.56 -2.62 -11.83
C ASP A 96 -5.08 -2.92 -12.05
N THR A 97 -4.22 -2.08 -11.49
CA THR A 97 -2.78 -2.35 -11.46
C THR A 97 -2.39 -2.91 -10.10
N LYS A 98 -1.63 -4.01 -10.09
CA LYS A 98 -1.23 -4.71 -8.86
C LYS A 98 0.29 -4.72 -8.76
N TYR A 99 0.80 -4.20 -7.66
CA TYR A 99 2.23 -4.12 -7.38
C TYR A 99 2.58 -4.96 -6.15
N PRO A 100 3.39 -6.01 -6.29
CA PRO A 100 4.01 -6.64 -5.14
C PRO A 100 4.88 -5.63 -4.40
N TYR A 101 4.81 -5.60 -3.08
CA TYR A 101 5.62 -4.70 -2.27
C TYR A 101 6.24 -5.41 -1.06
N ARG A 102 7.28 -4.80 -0.52
CA ARG A 102 7.86 -5.14 0.79
C ARG A 102 8.11 -3.88 1.57
N LEU A 103 7.74 -3.90 2.85
CA LEU A 103 8.02 -2.81 3.78
C LEU A 103 8.95 -3.32 4.87
N HIS A 104 10.11 -2.68 5.02
CA HIS A 104 11.07 -2.94 6.08
C HIS A 104 11.50 -1.62 6.71
N ASN A 105 11.15 -1.41 7.98
CA ASN A 105 11.29 -0.13 8.68
C ASN A 105 10.70 1.01 7.83
N ASP A 106 11.49 2.04 7.54
CA ASP A 106 11.10 3.21 6.74
C ASP A 106 11.47 3.06 5.26
N THR A 107 11.72 1.84 4.79
CA THR A 107 11.98 1.54 3.38
C THR A 107 10.84 0.73 2.77
N LEU A 108 10.23 1.31 1.74
CA LEU A 108 9.21 0.66 0.92
C LEU A 108 9.82 0.25 -0.41
N ARG A 109 9.75 -1.04 -0.74
CA ARG A 109 10.09 -1.56 -2.07
C ARG A 109 8.82 -1.89 -2.83
N ILE A 110 8.65 -1.34 -4.02
CA ILE A 110 7.55 -1.66 -4.94
C ILE A 110 8.13 -2.34 -6.18
N ARG A 111 7.59 -3.48 -6.56
CA ARG A 111 8.00 -4.20 -7.77
C ARG A 111 7.05 -3.88 -8.91
N HIS A 112 7.61 -3.46 -10.03
CA HIS A 112 6.91 -3.27 -11.29
C HIS A 112 7.14 -4.47 -12.19
N LEU A 113 6.06 -4.99 -12.78
CA LEU A 113 6.09 -6.10 -13.73
C LEU A 113 5.80 -5.53 -15.12
N GLY A 114 6.80 -5.54 -16.00
CA GLY A 114 6.72 -5.07 -17.37
C GLY A 114 6.95 -6.21 -18.34
N GLY A 115 5.90 -6.91 -18.77
CA GLY A 115 6.03 -8.04 -19.70
C GLY A 115 6.93 -9.15 -19.15
N PHE A 116 8.09 -9.36 -19.78
CA PHE A 116 9.09 -10.35 -19.35
C PHE A 116 10.14 -9.79 -18.38
N GLU A 117 10.05 -8.50 -18.04
CA GLU A 117 11.01 -7.81 -17.18
C GLU A 117 10.34 -7.32 -15.91
N PHE A 118 11.16 -7.12 -14.88
CA PHE A 118 10.72 -6.44 -13.67
C PHE A 118 11.83 -5.54 -13.14
N TYR A 119 11.41 -4.49 -12.45
CA TYR A 119 12.31 -3.63 -11.70
C TYR A 119 11.69 -3.31 -10.33
N ASP A 120 12.56 -3.06 -9.35
CA ASP A 120 12.19 -2.65 -8.01
C ASP A 120 12.47 -1.15 -7.84
N GLU A 121 11.47 -0.40 -7.39
CA GLU A 121 11.64 0.96 -6.88
C GLU A 121 11.74 0.93 -5.36
N TYR A 122 12.67 1.69 -4.80
CA TYR A 122 12.89 1.83 -3.37
C TYR A 122 12.58 3.25 -2.94
N PHE A 123 11.78 3.36 -1.89
CA PHE A 123 11.35 4.62 -1.32
C PHE A 123 11.68 4.70 0.16
N VAL A 124 11.95 5.92 0.63
CA VAL A 124 12.07 6.24 2.05
C VAL A 124 10.89 7.06 2.53
N LYS A 125 10.43 6.81 3.75
CA LYS A 125 9.32 7.57 4.34
C LYS A 125 9.77 8.98 4.66
N LEU A 126 9.04 9.98 4.17
CA LEU A 126 9.23 11.36 4.58
C LEU A 126 8.55 11.56 5.94
N LEU A 127 9.33 11.94 6.94
CA LEU A 127 8.79 12.36 8.23
C LEU A 127 8.05 13.69 8.02
N LYS A 128 6.84 13.79 8.58
CA LYS A 128 6.10 15.04 8.66
C LYS A 128 6.77 16.00 9.64
#